data_AF-A0A9X8EFF8-F1
#
_entry.id   AF-A0A9X8EFF8-F1
#
_cell.length_a   1.000
_cell.length_b   1.000
_cell.length_c   1.000
_cell.angle_alpha   90.00
_cell.angle_beta   90.00
_cell.angle_gamma   90.00
#
_symmetry.space_group_name_H-M   'P 1'
#
loop_
_entity.id
_entity.type
_entity.pdbx_description
1 polymer ?
#
loop_
_entity_poly.entity_id
_entity_poly.type
_entity_poly.pdbx_seq_one_letter_code
_entity_poly.pdbx_strand_id
1 'polypeptide(L)'
;TAAIRRHLELVDNVPLLVSLYTDSTPDTIKEMISIFQENGEVVLGVGTSVKESNVPLFGQADLSVALEGNPHTLFDTELPKGSQLPVFSEVDMELSQMLNTLACAFTVRNFTHTRVSPMVVVDLIRLGRHMLTNFIQLVHYIFVMQLYVATVVCLSYVLPFPEVASLGCMSILWLLWIVVPALSLSLLSSPPDRHIMTRTPRKNEASAWTDDATRLCMYFLVRYVPSAIFVNIIFQVIFGLSLQFAAEAASLNPSHESWWYFANKGPLLFVHPRPPVIMAALDRAEAFLLLAMGWFCIFSSISHCYRSYSIFSESPFRNHPWMLTCVVCVVLQIGVSVWRAGGLVGGDGLALDAFVRFIPGYVWLALGVWPILVVLVDELAKQHDHRLLIRYYKFLRMQFDTRLGMWSPK
;
A
#
# COMPACT_ATOMS: atom_id res chain seq x y z
N THR A 1 -22.31 -10.40 32.64
CA THR A 1 -22.09 -9.66 31.38
C THR A 1 -22.75 -8.29 31.40
N ALA A 2 -24.03 -8.12 31.75
CA ALA A 2 -24.64 -6.80 31.97
C ALA A 2 -23.90 -5.93 33.02
N ALA A 3 -23.42 -6.55 34.11
CA ALA A 3 -22.55 -5.88 35.09
C ALA A 3 -21.18 -5.47 34.51
N ILE A 4 -20.66 -6.23 33.55
CA ILE A 4 -19.40 -5.92 32.86
C ILE A 4 -19.61 -4.70 31.97
N ARG A 5 -20.66 -4.66 31.15
CA ARG A 5 -20.97 -3.50 30.30
C ARG A 5 -21.12 -2.22 31.14
N ARG A 6 -21.87 -2.28 32.23
CA ARG A 6 -22.01 -1.15 33.17
C ARG A 6 -20.68 -0.74 33.83
N HIS A 7 -19.80 -1.70 34.12
CA HIS A 7 -18.47 -1.41 34.67
C HIS A 7 -17.56 -0.74 33.64
N LEU A 8 -17.61 -1.17 32.38
CA LEU A 8 -16.85 -0.55 31.27
C LEU A 8 -17.26 0.91 31.04
N GLU A 9 -18.54 1.22 31.17
CA GLU A 9 -19.06 2.58 31.01
C GLU A 9 -18.73 3.49 32.20
N LEU A 10 -18.82 2.97 33.43
CA LEU A 10 -18.80 3.79 34.65
C LEU A 10 -17.49 3.76 35.43
N VAL A 11 -16.65 2.75 35.23
CA VAL A 11 -15.47 2.49 36.06
C VAL A 11 -14.20 2.43 35.22
N ASP A 12 -13.93 1.31 34.56
CA ASP A 12 -12.71 1.11 33.78
C ASP A 12 -12.81 -0.06 32.80
N ASN A 13 -11.74 -0.28 32.03
CA ASN A 13 -11.61 -1.36 31.04
C ASN A 13 -10.91 -2.63 31.56
N VAL A 14 -10.72 -2.79 32.88
CA VAL A 14 -10.05 -3.95 33.47
C VAL A 14 -10.72 -5.28 33.10
N PRO A 15 -12.06 -5.39 33.00
CA PRO A 15 -12.69 -6.63 32.56
C PRO A 15 -12.20 -7.12 31.18
N LEU A 16 -11.79 -6.23 30.28
CA LEU A 16 -11.24 -6.60 28.96
C LEU A 16 -9.81 -7.16 29.04
N LEU A 17 -9.13 -6.97 30.17
CA LEU A 17 -7.76 -7.41 30.39
C LEU A 17 -7.67 -8.76 31.11
N VAL A 18 -8.80 -9.29 31.59
CA VAL A 18 -8.87 -10.60 32.23
C VAL A 18 -8.59 -11.70 31.20
N SER A 19 -7.63 -12.57 31.50
CA SER A 19 -7.15 -13.61 30.59
C SER A 19 -7.89 -14.94 30.69
N LEU A 20 -8.63 -15.18 31.78
CA LEU A 20 -9.30 -16.45 32.03
C LEU A 20 -10.69 -16.24 32.61
N TYR A 21 -11.66 -16.89 31.98
CA TYR A 21 -13.03 -17.03 32.47
C TYR A 21 -13.30 -18.52 32.67
N THR A 22 -13.81 -18.90 33.84
CA THR A 22 -14.21 -20.27 34.17
C THR A 22 -15.73 -20.39 34.24
N ASP A 23 -16.26 -21.60 34.13
CA ASP A 23 -17.70 -21.91 34.25
C ASP A 23 -18.63 -21.06 33.36
N SER A 24 -18.16 -20.75 32.15
CA SER A 24 -18.89 -19.91 31.20
C SER A 24 -19.85 -20.74 30.34
N THR A 25 -21.10 -20.31 30.24
CA THR A 25 -22.08 -20.89 29.31
C THR A 25 -21.89 -20.32 27.90
N PRO A 26 -22.32 -21.03 26.82
CA PRO A 26 -22.20 -20.51 25.46
C PRO A 26 -22.81 -19.12 25.28
N ASP A 27 -23.96 -18.85 25.90
CA ASP A 27 -24.60 -17.53 25.83
C ASP A 27 -23.75 -16.43 26.47
N THR A 28 -23.14 -16.71 27.63
CA THR A 28 -22.25 -15.74 28.29
C THR A 28 -20.97 -15.48 27.50
N ILE A 29 -20.42 -16.51 26.84
CA ILE A 29 -19.26 -16.35 25.94
C ILE A 29 -19.66 -15.47 24.76
N LYS A 30 -20.81 -15.74 24.14
CA LYS A 30 -21.33 -14.95 23.02
C LYS A 30 -21.48 -13.46 23.38
N GLU A 31 -22.03 -13.18 24.56
CA GLU A 31 -22.18 -11.80 25.03
C GLU A 31 -20.82 -11.15 25.34
N MET A 32 -19.84 -11.91 25.85
CA MET A 32 -18.49 -11.40 26.03
C MET A 32 -17.82 -11.07 24.69
N ILE A 33 -18.03 -11.87 23.65
CA ILE A 33 -17.54 -11.57 22.29
C ILE A 33 -18.12 -10.24 21.81
N SER A 34 -19.43 -10.01 21.98
CA SER A 34 -20.04 -8.72 21.61
C SER A 34 -19.48 -7.54 22.42
N ILE A 35 -19.19 -7.74 23.71
CA ILE A 35 -18.60 -6.69 24.55
C ILE A 35 -17.21 -6.31 24.05
N PHE A 36 -16.38 -7.29 23.64
CA PHE A 36 -15.07 -7.00 23.04
C PHE A 36 -15.22 -6.23 21.71
N GLN A 37 -16.14 -6.64 20.85
CA GLN A 37 -16.43 -5.98 19.57
C GLN A 37 -16.90 -4.53 19.76
N GLU A 38 -17.78 -4.28 20.74
CA GLU A 38 -18.27 -2.94 21.10
C GLU A 38 -17.13 -1.99 21.54
N ASN A 39 -16.06 -2.54 22.11
CA ASN A 39 -14.88 -1.78 22.56
C ASN A 39 -13.77 -1.67 21.49
N GLY A 40 -14.07 -2.03 20.24
CA GLY A 40 -13.15 -1.89 19.11
C GLY A 40 -11.99 -2.90 19.10
N GLU A 41 -12.12 -4.00 19.84
CA GLU A 41 -11.20 -5.14 19.79
C GLU A 41 -11.65 -6.14 18.71
N VAL A 42 -10.69 -6.83 18.09
CA VAL A 42 -10.98 -7.89 17.10
C VAL A 42 -10.86 -9.25 17.79
N VAL A 43 -11.93 -10.02 17.78
CA VAL A 43 -12.03 -11.28 18.52
C VAL A 43 -11.73 -12.48 17.63
N LEU A 44 -10.72 -13.26 18.02
CA LEU A 44 -10.40 -14.55 17.42
C LEU A 44 -11.01 -15.69 18.26
N GLY A 45 -12.02 -16.37 17.72
CA GLY A 45 -12.61 -17.55 18.34
C GLY A 45 -11.83 -18.82 17.97
N VAL A 46 -11.22 -19.49 18.95
CA VAL A 46 -10.56 -20.79 18.73
C VAL A 46 -11.32 -21.86 19.51
N GLY A 47 -11.72 -22.93 18.83
CA GLY A 47 -12.50 -23.99 19.47
C GLY A 47 -12.45 -25.30 18.70
N THR A 48 -12.93 -26.37 19.33
CA THR A 48 -13.03 -27.68 18.70
C THR A 48 -14.25 -27.77 17.78
N SER A 49 -14.11 -28.50 16.67
CA SER A 49 -15.19 -28.74 15.71
C SER A 49 -16.22 -29.77 16.17
N VAL A 50 -15.90 -30.55 17.23
CA VAL A 50 -16.76 -31.63 17.74
C VAL A 50 -17.99 -31.09 18.48
N LYS A 51 -17.89 -29.92 19.10
CA LYS A 51 -18.94 -29.39 19.97
C LYS A 51 -19.87 -28.44 19.20
N GLU A 52 -21.12 -28.85 19.03
CA GLU A 52 -22.16 -28.05 18.36
C GLU A 52 -22.36 -26.67 19.00
N SER A 53 -22.24 -26.56 20.33
CA SER A 53 -22.40 -25.27 21.03
C SER A 53 -21.41 -24.19 20.59
N ASN A 54 -20.31 -24.58 19.91
CA ASN A 54 -19.31 -23.63 19.41
C ASN A 54 -19.71 -23.00 18.08
N VAL A 55 -20.62 -23.59 17.31
CA VAL A 55 -21.10 -23.07 16.02
C VAL A 55 -21.61 -21.63 16.11
N PRO A 56 -22.53 -21.27 17.04
CA PRO A 56 -22.97 -19.89 17.18
C PRO A 56 -21.87 -18.94 17.68
N LEU A 57 -20.84 -19.45 18.35
CA LEU A 57 -19.69 -18.65 18.80
C LEU A 57 -18.75 -18.34 17.64
N PHE A 58 -18.50 -19.32 16.77
CA PHE A 58 -17.69 -19.14 15.56
C PHE A 58 -18.31 -18.15 14.59
N GLY A 59 -19.64 -18.11 14.49
CA GLY A 59 -20.36 -17.12 13.69
C GLY A 59 -20.44 -15.72 14.33
N GLN A 60 -20.27 -15.60 15.65
CA GLN A 60 -20.27 -14.30 16.34
C GLN A 60 -18.89 -13.63 16.33
N ALA A 61 -17.81 -14.41 16.40
CA ALA A 61 -16.44 -13.88 16.39
C ALA A 61 -16.07 -13.27 15.03
N ASP A 62 -15.16 -12.28 15.02
CA ASP A 62 -14.72 -11.61 13.78
C ASP A 62 -13.89 -12.55 12.90
N LEU A 63 -13.14 -13.44 13.53
CA LEU A 63 -12.40 -14.52 12.88
C LEU A 63 -12.49 -15.76 13.76
N SER A 64 -12.74 -16.92 13.16
CA SER A 64 -12.84 -18.18 13.89
C SER A 64 -11.97 -19.27 13.28
N VAL A 65 -11.34 -20.04 14.16
CA VAL A 65 -10.45 -21.16 13.83
C VAL A 65 -10.99 -22.40 14.51
N ALA A 66 -11.42 -23.37 13.71
CA ALA A 66 -11.81 -24.67 14.23
C ALA A 66 -10.63 -25.63 14.25
N LEU A 67 -10.49 -26.34 15.37
CA LEU A 67 -9.57 -27.45 15.54
C LEU A 67 -10.33 -28.74 15.25
N GLU A 68 -10.03 -29.37 14.12
CA GLU A 68 -10.54 -30.68 13.74
C GLU A 68 -9.67 -31.75 14.41
N GLY A 69 -10.31 -32.58 15.23
CA GLY A 69 -9.65 -33.69 15.91
C GLY A 69 -10.64 -34.81 16.14
N ASN A 70 -10.16 -36.05 16.04
CA ASN A 70 -10.98 -37.20 16.38
C ASN A 70 -11.15 -37.23 17.92
N PRO A 71 -12.36 -37.44 18.49
CA PRO A 71 -12.54 -37.62 19.93
C PRO A 71 -11.58 -38.66 20.52
N HIS A 72 -11.22 -39.70 19.77
CA HIS A 72 -10.18 -40.67 20.13
C HIS A 72 -8.81 -40.02 20.39
N THR A 73 -8.46 -38.97 19.65
CA THR A 73 -7.18 -38.25 19.77
C THR A 73 -7.21 -37.06 20.72
N LEU A 74 -8.40 -36.62 21.13
CA LEU A 74 -8.61 -35.45 22.00
C LEU A 74 -8.86 -35.83 23.46
N PHE A 75 -9.51 -36.95 23.71
CA PHE A 75 -9.91 -37.36 25.06
C PHE A 75 -9.16 -38.58 25.60
N ASP A 76 -8.27 -39.20 24.81
CA ASP A 76 -7.59 -40.48 25.15
C ASP A 76 -8.56 -41.59 25.61
N THR A 77 -9.85 -41.45 25.29
CA THR A 77 -10.90 -42.40 25.62
C THR A 77 -11.41 -43.04 24.35
N GLU A 78 -11.37 -44.37 24.29
CA GLU A 78 -12.09 -45.09 23.25
C GLU A 78 -13.60 -44.84 23.42
N LEU A 79 -14.23 -44.33 22.36
CA LEU A 79 -15.69 -44.32 22.27
C LEU A 79 -16.19 -45.76 22.50
N PRO A 80 -17.18 -45.98 23.38
CA PRO A 80 -17.66 -47.33 23.68
C PRO A 80 -18.20 -47.97 22.40
N LYS A 81 -17.49 -48.99 21.90
CA LYS A 81 -17.91 -49.82 20.76
C LYS A 81 -18.97 -50.81 21.23
N GLY A 82 -20.19 -50.33 21.45
CA GLY A 82 -21.34 -51.15 21.83
C GLY A 82 -22.18 -51.55 20.61
N SER A 83 -22.70 -52.78 20.61
CA SER A 83 -23.64 -53.29 19.59
C SER A 83 -25.04 -52.66 19.63
N GLN A 84 -25.31 -51.74 20.57
CA GLN A 84 -26.64 -51.18 20.83
C GLN A 84 -26.69 -49.64 20.95
N LEU A 85 -25.58 -48.94 20.72
CA LEU A 85 -25.59 -47.47 20.56
C LEU A 85 -25.45 -47.16 19.06
N PRO A 86 -26.04 -46.07 18.54
CA PRO A 86 -25.71 -45.60 17.21
C PRO A 86 -24.25 -45.13 17.27
N VAL A 87 -23.32 -46.04 16.99
CA VAL A 87 -21.91 -45.71 16.81
C VAL A 87 -21.87 -44.90 15.53
N PHE A 88 -21.72 -43.58 15.65
CA PHE A 88 -21.52 -42.71 14.49
C PHE A 88 -20.37 -43.27 13.66
N SER A 89 -20.62 -43.49 12.37
CA SER A 89 -19.55 -43.86 11.45
C SER A 89 -18.49 -42.76 11.47
N GLU A 90 -17.23 -43.09 11.20
CA GLU A 90 -16.17 -42.07 11.06
C GLU A 90 -16.59 -40.99 10.04
N VAL A 91 -17.32 -41.41 9.01
CA VAL A 91 -17.90 -40.54 7.98
C VAL A 91 -18.95 -39.56 8.54
N ASP A 92 -19.81 -40.01 9.47
CA ASP A 92 -20.83 -39.15 10.08
C ASP A 92 -20.20 -38.11 11.01
N MET A 93 -19.11 -38.49 11.67
CA MET A 93 -18.33 -37.61 12.53
C MET A 93 -17.57 -36.57 11.71
N GLU A 94 -16.96 -36.95 10.59
CA GLU A 94 -16.35 -36.01 9.65
C GLU A 94 -17.38 -35.03 9.08
N LEU A 95 -18.58 -35.51 8.72
CA LEU A 95 -19.66 -34.65 8.25
C LEU A 95 -20.10 -33.65 9.32
N SER A 96 -20.30 -34.12 10.56
CA SER A 96 -20.64 -33.26 11.69
C SER A 96 -19.58 -32.18 11.93
N GLN A 97 -18.30 -32.55 11.89
CA GLN A 97 -17.21 -31.59 12.02
C GLN A 97 -17.21 -30.57 10.87
N MET A 98 -17.37 -31.01 9.62
CA MET A 98 -17.48 -30.10 8.49
C MET A 98 -18.62 -29.09 8.66
N LEU A 99 -19.82 -29.55 9.05
CA LEU A 99 -20.97 -28.69 9.31
C LEU A 99 -20.69 -27.67 10.43
N ASN A 100 -20.05 -28.10 11.51
CA ASN A 100 -19.73 -27.22 12.64
C ASN A 100 -18.65 -26.18 12.29
N THR A 101 -17.79 -26.48 11.32
CA THR A 101 -16.72 -25.57 10.87
C THR A 101 -17.13 -24.61 9.75
N LEU A 102 -18.36 -24.66 9.26
CA LEU A 102 -18.81 -23.80 8.15
C LEU A 102 -18.68 -22.31 8.42
N ALA A 103 -18.82 -21.89 9.69
CA ALA A 103 -18.66 -20.50 10.10
C ALA A 103 -17.18 -20.10 10.32
N CYS A 104 -16.25 -21.06 10.25
CA CYS A 104 -14.83 -20.82 10.51
C CYS A 104 -14.07 -20.42 9.26
N ALA A 105 -13.20 -19.42 9.40
CA ALA A 105 -12.32 -18.98 8.32
C ALA A 105 -11.16 -19.95 8.08
N PHE A 106 -10.69 -20.62 9.14
CA PHE A 106 -9.62 -21.60 9.06
C PHE A 106 -9.99 -22.87 9.81
N THR A 107 -9.65 -24.02 9.23
CA THR A 107 -9.72 -25.31 9.93
C THR A 107 -8.33 -25.92 10.03
N VAL A 108 -7.96 -26.31 11.24
CA VAL A 108 -6.70 -26.99 11.52
C VAL A 108 -7.01 -28.48 11.63
N ARG A 109 -6.63 -29.24 10.61
CA ARG A 109 -6.83 -30.69 10.56
C ARG A 109 -5.84 -31.43 11.42
N ASN A 110 -6.26 -32.58 11.96
CA ASN A 110 -5.43 -33.51 12.74
C ASN A 110 -4.80 -32.87 13.99
N PHE A 111 -5.61 -32.19 14.80
CA PHE A 111 -5.17 -31.74 16.12
C PHE A 111 -4.95 -32.96 17.03
N THR A 112 -3.70 -33.39 17.18
CA THR A 112 -3.28 -34.46 18.10
C THR A 112 -2.38 -33.87 19.17
N HIS A 113 -2.48 -34.37 20.41
CA HIS A 113 -1.63 -34.00 21.55
C HIS A 113 -0.11 -34.05 21.26
N THR A 114 0.31 -34.80 20.24
CA THR A 114 1.72 -35.02 19.88
C THR A 114 2.19 -34.30 18.61
N ARG A 115 1.31 -33.78 17.74
CA ARG A 115 1.69 -33.35 16.38
C ARG A 115 1.41 -31.88 16.03
N VAL A 116 0.55 -31.16 16.76
CA VAL A 116 0.25 -29.76 16.43
C VAL A 116 0.14 -28.93 17.71
N SER A 117 1.14 -28.08 17.93
CA SER A 117 1.14 -27.11 19.01
C SER A 117 0.27 -25.89 18.66
N PRO A 118 -0.26 -25.15 19.65
CA PRO A 118 -0.93 -23.86 19.44
C PRO A 118 -0.08 -22.81 18.68
N MET A 119 1.19 -23.13 18.40
CA MET A 119 2.08 -22.38 17.53
C MET A 119 1.50 -22.15 16.12
N VAL A 120 0.68 -23.07 15.58
CA VAL A 120 0.07 -22.88 14.24
C VAL A 120 -0.81 -21.64 14.20
N VAL A 121 -1.59 -21.39 15.25
CA VAL A 121 -2.41 -20.18 15.36
C VAL A 121 -1.53 -18.94 15.46
N VAL A 122 -0.43 -19.01 16.22
CA VAL A 122 0.54 -17.90 16.34
C VAL A 122 1.23 -17.61 15.00
N ASP A 123 1.61 -18.63 14.23
CA ASP A 123 2.22 -18.49 12.92
C ASP A 123 1.21 -17.94 11.88
N LEU A 124 -0.07 -18.34 11.98
CA LEU A 124 -1.14 -17.78 11.16
C LEU A 124 -1.33 -16.29 11.46
N ILE A 125 -1.34 -15.90 12.74
CA ILE A 125 -1.38 -14.49 13.15
C ILE A 125 -0.14 -13.76 12.61
N ARG A 126 1.05 -14.40 12.66
CA ARG A 126 2.28 -13.81 12.11
C ARG A 126 2.18 -13.53 10.62
N LEU A 127 1.70 -14.51 9.86
CA LEU A 127 1.50 -14.38 8.43
C LEU A 127 0.43 -13.33 8.10
N GLY A 128 -0.69 -13.33 8.84
CA GLY A 128 -1.77 -12.36 8.67
C GLY A 128 -1.32 -10.92 8.91
N ARG A 129 -0.56 -10.67 9.99
CA ARG A 129 0.01 -9.33 10.24
C ARG A 129 0.99 -8.90 9.15
N HIS A 130 1.78 -9.85 8.64
CA HIS A 130 2.73 -9.58 7.58
C HIS A 130 2.01 -9.18 6.29
N MET A 131 1.04 -9.99 5.86
CA MET A 131 0.23 -9.72 4.68
C MET A 131 -0.56 -8.42 4.81
N LEU A 132 -1.15 -8.14 5.99
CA LEU A 132 -1.85 -6.89 6.25
C LEU A 132 -0.95 -5.67 6.09
N THR A 133 0.28 -5.73 6.60
CA THR A 133 1.25 -4.62 6.47
C THR A 133 1.58 -4.37 5.01
N ASN A 134 1.86 -5.43 4.26
CA ASN A 134 2.20 -5.36 2.85
C ASN A 134 1.01 -4.87 2.01
N PHE A 135 -0.20 -5.33 2.33
CA PHE A 135 -1.43 -4.88 1.67
C PHE A 135 -1.71 -3.40 1.93
N ILE A 136 -1.51 -2.92 3.16
CA ILE A 136 -1.64 -1.48 3.47
C ILE A 136 -0.60 -0.67 2.66
N GLN A 137 0.63 -1.16 2.49
CA GLN A 137 1.62 -0.48 1.64
C GLN A 137 1.17 -0.42 0.18
N LEU A 138 0.65 -1.53 -0.35
CA LEU A 138 0.11 -1.60 -1.69
C LEU A 138 -1.01 -0.57 -1.90
N VAL A 139 -2.03 -0.57 -1.03
CA VAL A 139 -3.19 0.34 -1.15
C VAL A 139 -2.75 1.79 -1.02
N HIS A 140 -1.89 2.08 -0.05
CA HIS A 140 -1.37 3.43 0.16
C HIS A 140 -0.60 3.94 -1.07
N TYR A 141 0.29 3.11 -1.63
CA TYR A 141 1.06 3.49 -2.80
C TYR A 141 0.16 3.73 -4.03
N ILE A 142 -0.81 2.85 -4.30
CA ILE A 142 -1.78 3.05 -5.40
C ILE A 142 -2.51 4.38 -5.23
N PHE A 143 -3.06 4.64 -4.03
CA PHE A 143 -3.82 5.85 -3.74
C PHE A 143 -2.98 7.11 -3.95
N VAL A 144 -1.77 7.13 -3.40
CA VAL A 144 -0.88 8.29 -3.47
C VAL A 144 -0.39 8.56 -4.90
N MET A 145 -0.07 7.50 -5.67
CA MET A 145 0.34 7.66 -7.07
C MET A 145 -0.81 8.15 -7.96
N GLN A 146 -2.04 7.66 -7.74
CA GLN A 146 -3.22 8.16 -8.44
C GLN A 146 -3.45 9.64 -8.16
N LEU A 147 -3.32 10.04 -6.89
CA LEU A 147 -3.46 11.44 -6.49
C LEU A 147 -2.33 12.30 -7.08
N TYR A 148 -1.09 11.79 -7.14
CA TYR A 148 0.02 12.44 -7.82
C TYR A 148 -0.28 12.70 -9.31
N VAL A 149 -0.72 11.68 -10.06
CA VAL A 149 -1.11 11.84 -11.48
C VAL A 149 -2.21 12.89 -11.62
N ALA A 150 -3.24 12.84 -10.77
CA ALA A 150 -4.31 13.84 -10.76
C ALA A 150 -3.80 15.25 -10.47
N THR A 151 -2.85 15.42 -9.54
CA THR A 151 -2.27 16.73 -9.24
C THR A 151 -1.41 17.27 -10.37
N VAL A 152 -0.68 16.42 -11.11
CA VAL A 152 0.09 16.86 -12.29
C VAL A 152 -0.84 17.43 -13.35
N VAL A 153 -1.95 16.73 -13.64
CA VAL A 153 -2.97 17.18 -14.59
C VAL A 153 -3.69 18.44 -14.10
N CYS A 154 -4.07 18.51 -12.82
CA CYS A 154 -4.72 19.70 -12.28
C CYS A 154 -3.78 20.93 -12.36
N LEU A 155 -2.51 20.76 -11.98
CA LEU A 155 -1.52 21.83 -12.04
C LEU A 155 -1.21 22.26 -13.48
N SER A 156 -1.30 21.38 -14.48
CA SER A 156 -1.06 21.78 -15.87
C SER A 156 -2.09 22.78 -16.40
N TYR A 157 -3.31 22.81 -15.85
CA TYR A 157 -4.34 23.81 -16.16
C TYR A 157 -4.26 25.08 -15.30
N VAL A 158 -3.67 24.99 -14.10
CA VAL A 158 -3.59 26.13 -13.16
C VAL A 158 -2.35 26.99 -13.40
N LEU A 159 -1.24 26.37 -13.85
CA LEU A 159 0.01 27.09 -14.05
C LEU A 159 -0.09 28.03 -15.27
N PRO A 160 0.47 29.25 -15.19
CA PRO A 160 0.32 30.30 -16.21
C PRO A 160 1.28 30.07 -17.38
N PHE A 161 1.26 28.88 -17.96
CA PHE A 161 2.05 28.54 -19.13
C PHE A 161 1.22 28.65 -20.41
N PRO A 162 1.84 29.07 -21.52
CA PRO A 162 1.16 29.32 -22.79
C PRO A 162 0.56 28.04 -23.40
N GLU A 163 1.21 26.89 -23.22
CA GLU A 163 0.72 25.59 -23.69
C GLU A 163 0.48 24.65 -22.50
N VAL A 164 -0.66 23.97 -22.55
CA VAL A 164 -1.11 23.05 -21.50
C VAL A 164 -0.41 21.70 -21.69
N ALA A 165 0.16 21.18 -20.61
CA ALA A 165 0.70 19.83 -20.58
C ALA A 165 -0.46 18.81 -20.56
N SER A 166 -1.05 18.52 -21.71
CA SER A 166 -2.16 17.58 -21.86
C SER A 166 -1.65 16.19 -22.22
N LEU A 167 -1.46 15.29 -21.25
CA LEU A 167 -1.18 13.89 -21.59
C LEU A 167 -2.39 13.27 -22.28
N GLY A 168 -2.14 12.55 -23.38
CA GLY A 168 -3.16 11.71 -24.01
C GLY A 168 -3.74 10.67 -23.05
N CYS A 169 -5.02 10.32 -23.23
CA CYS A 169 -5.73 9.35 -22.39
C CYS A 169 -4.98 8.01 -22.26
N MET A 170 -4.38 7.53 -23.36
CA MET A 170 -3.61 6.29 -23.37
C MET A 170 -2.36 6.35 -22.47
N SER A 171 -1.68 7.50 -22.40
CA SER A 171 -0.51 7.71 -21.55
C SER A 171 -0.89 7.74 -20.07
N ILE A 172 -2.05 8.31 -19.75
CA ILE A 172 -2.61 8.29 -18.39
C ILE A 172 -2.99 6.86 -17.99
N LEU A 173 -3.70 6.13 -18.86
CA LEU A 173 -4.07 4.73 -18.62
C LEU A 173 -2.83 3.84 -18.45
N TRP A 174 -1.78 4.06 -19.26
CA TRP A 174 -0.51 3.36 -19.11
C TRP A 174 0.08 3.54 -17.70
N LEU A 175 0.14 4.77 -17.19
CA LEU A 175 0.64 5.03 -15.84
C LEU A 175 -0.27 4.40 -14.77
N LEU A 176 -1.57 4.60 -14.86
CA LEU A 176 -2.53 4.22 -13.83
C LEU A 176 -2.82 2.72 -13.77
N TRP A 177 -2.82 2.02 -14.90
CA TRP A 177 -3.25 0.62 -14.99
C TRP A 177 -2.08 -0.35 -15.15
N ILE A 178 -0.94 0.10 -15.66
CA ILE A 178 0.21 -0.77 -15.88
C ILE A 178 1.33 -0.43 -14.91
N VAL A 179 1.88 0.78 -14.94
CA VAL A 179 3.06 1.14 -14.14
C VAL A 179 2.76 1.12 -12.63
N VAL A 180 1.74 1.87 -12.19
CA VAL A 180 1.40 1.97 -10.76
C VAL A 180 0.98 0.62 -10.17
N PRO A 181 0.09 -0.18 -10.79
CA PRO A 181 -0.31 -1.48 -10.24
C PRO A 181 0.80 -2.52 -10.27
N ALA A 182 1.65 -2.55 -11.29
CA ALA A 182 2.79 -3.46 -11.33
C ALA A 182 3.78 -3.20 -10.19
N LEU A 183 4.10 -1.92 -9.94
CA LEU A 183 4.93 -1.52 -8.81
C LEU A 183 4.25 -1.85 -7.48
N SER A 184 2.96 -1.55 -7.32
CA SER A 184 2.24 -1.80 -6.07
C SER A 184 2.10 -3.29 -5.73
N LEU A 185 1.83 -4.14 -6.72
CA LEU A 185 1.72 -5.59 -6.52
C LEU A 185 3.05 -6.19 -6.09
N SER A 186 4.17 -5.68 -6.59
CA SER A 186 5.49 -6.13 -6.17
C SER A 186 5.82 -5.80 -4.71
N LEU A 187 5.18 -4.76 -4.14
CA LEU A 187 5.28 -4.44 -2.70
C LEU A 187 4.64 -5.51 -1.80
N LEU A 188 3.69 -6.31 -2.33
CA LEU A 188 3.08 -7.40 -1.57
C LEU A 188 4.10 -8.47 -1.16
N SER A 189 5.16 -8.64 -1.93
CA SER A 189 6.26 -9.58 -1.69
C SER A 189 7.39 -9.04 -0.80
N SER A 190 7.18 -7.87 -0.18
CA SER A 190 8.16 -7.30 0.76
C SER A 190 8.41 -8.25 1.94
N PRO A 191 9.65 -8.35 2.44
CA PRO A 191 10.02 -9.31 3.47
C PRO A 191 9.44 -8.95 4.85
N PRO A 192 9.24 -9.93 5.74
CA PRO A 192 8.65 -9.69 7.06
C PRO A 192 9.58 -8.92 8.00
N ASP A 193 8.98 -8.02 8.75
CA ASP A 193 9.61 -7.28 9.85
C ASP A 193 9.83 -8.22 11.06
N ARG A 194 11.03 -8.17 11.64
CA ARG A 194 11.44 -9.01 12.79
C ARG A 194 10.61 -8.74 14.04
N HIS A 195 10.11 -7.50 14.21
CA HIS A 195 9.38 -7.08 15.41
C HIS A 195 7.86 -7.06 15.22
N ILE A 196 7.33 -7.78 14.23
CA ILE A 196 5.90 -7.75 13.91
C ILE A 196 4.99 -8.31 15.02
N MET A 197 5.49 -9.28 15.79
CA MET A 197 4.76 -9.92 16.89
C MET A 197 4.85 -9.14 18.21
N THR A 198 5.84 -8.27 18.39
CA THR A 198 5.99 -7.48 19.61
C THR A 198 5.16 -6.20 19.61
N ARG A 199 4.64 -5.79 18.45
CA ARG A 199 3.77 -4.63 18.31
C ARG A 199 2.36 -4.96 18.79
N THR A 200 1.83 -4.09 19.64
CA THR A 200 0.42 -4.14 20.03
C THR A 200 -0.46 -3.75 18.85
N PRO A 201 -1.51 -4.53 18.52
CA PRO A 201 -2.45 -4.14 17.48
C PRO A 201 -3.13 -2.82 17.84
N ARG A 202 -3.53 -2.06 16.82
CA ARG A 202 -4.31 -0.82 17.00
C ARG A 202 -5.78 -1.20 17.20
N LYS A 203 -6.48 -0.52 18.09
CA LYS A 203 -7.93 -0.63 18.24
C LYS A 203 -8.64 -0.05 17.03
N ASN A 204 -9.80 -0.61 16.69
CA ASN A 204 -10.59 -0.16 15.54
C ASN A 204 -11.48 1.04 15.91
N GLU A 205 -10.86 2.17 16.27
CA GLU A 205 -11.56 3.39 16.65
C GLU A 205 -11.81 4.29 15.41
N ALA A 206 -13.01 4.85 15.28
CA ALA A 206 -13.34 5.71 14.13
C ALA A 206 -12.56 7.03 14.11
N SER A 207 -12.21 7.58 15.28
CA SER A 207 -11.41 8.82 15.43
C SER A 207 -9.96 8.65 14.94
N ALA A 208 -9.44 7.43 14.93
CA ALA A 208 -8.10 7.14 14.43
C ALA A 208 -7.94 7.51 12.94
N TRP A 209 -9.02 7.44 12.16
CA TRP A 209 -8.98 7.67 10.72
C TRP A 209 -8.81 9.14 10.37
N THR A 210 -9.38 10.06 11.16
CA THR A 210 -9.27 11.51 10.90
C THR A 210 -7.86 12.03 11.12
N ASP A 211 -7.19 11.56 12.18
CA ASP A 211 -5.81 11.94 12.49
C ASP A 211 -4.83 11.41 11.44
N ASP A 212 -5.07 10.18 10.96
CA ASP A 212 -4.27 9.59 9.89
C ASP A 212 -4.49 10.31 8.55
N ALA A 213 -5.73 10.75 8.25
CA ALA A 213 -6.06 11.45 7.01
C ALA A 213 -5.43 12.85 6.93
N THR A 214 -5.43 13.62 8.02
CA THR A 214 -4.78 14.94 8.05
C THR A 214 -3.27 14.81 7.85
N ARG A 215 -2.64 13.82 8.49
CA ARG A 215 -1.23 13.51 8.31
C ARG A 215 -0.90 13.08 6.88
N LEU A 216 -1.74 12.21 6.31
CA LEU A 216 -1.61 11.77 4.91
C LEU A 216 -1.66 12.97 3.95
N CYS A 217 -2.60 13.90 4.16
CA CYS A 217 -2.72 15.12 3.36
C CYS A 217 -1.46 15.99 3.46
N MET A 218 -0.96 16.25 4.68
CA MET A 218 0.26 17.04 4.87
C MET A 218 1.48 16.41 4.20
N TYR A 219 1.69 15.10 4.38
CA TYR A 219 2.79 14.40 3.71
C TYR A 219 2.62 14.38 2.20
N PHE A 220 1.38 14.25 1.71
CA PHE A 220 1.12 14.31 0.28
C PHE A 220 1.55 15.66 -0.29
N LEU A 221 1.12 16.76 0.33
CA LEU A 221 1.44 18.12 -0.10
C LEU A 221 2.95 18.38 -0.12
N VAL A 222 3.67 17.98 0.93
CA VAL A 222 5.12 18.23 1.02
C VAL A 222 5.93 17.38 0.02
N ARG A 223 5.51 16.15 -0.26
CA ARG A 223 6.30 15.19 -1.06
C ARG A 223 5.99 15.27 -2.56
N TYR A 224 4.72 15.41 -2.92
CA TYR A 224 4.25 15.19 -4.30
C TYR A 224 3.95 16.47 -5.06
N VAL A 225 3.47 17.53 -4.40
CA VAL A 225 3.17 18.79 -5.07
C VAL A 225 4.43 19.46 -5.67
N PRO A 226 5.58 19.52 -4.97
CA PRO A 226 6.80 20.07 -5.57
C PRO A 226 7.22 19.30 -6.82
N SER A 227 7.08 17.97 -6.79
CA SER A 227 7.43 17.10 -7.91
C SER A 227 6.48 17.27 -9.08
N ALA A 228 5.19 17.49 -8.81
CA ALA A 228 4.21 17.78 -9.85
C ALA A 228 4.46 19.14 -10.53
N ILE A 229 4.87 20.15 -9.77
CA ILE A 229 5.29 21.46 -10.32
C ILE A 229 6.56 21.29 -11.17
N PHE A 230 7.56 20.57 -10.65
CA PHE A 230 8.82 20.32 -11.35
C PHE A 230 8.63 19.66 -12.72
N VAL A 231 7.78 18.63 -12.77
CA VAL A 231 7.50 17.89 -14.01
C VAL A 231 6.78 18.77 -15.05
N ASN A 232 5.88 19.66 -14.62
CA ASN A 232 5.27 20.67 -15.49
C ASN A 232 6.30 21.71 -15.99
N ILE A 233 7.25 22.15 -15.16
CA ILE A 233 8.32 23.07 -15.59
C ILE A 233 9.21 22.40 -16.64
N ILE A 234 9.59 21.13 -16.43
CA ILE A 234 10.39 20.36 -17.38
C ILE A 234 9.69 20.24 -18.74
N PHE A 235 8.38 20.00 -18.74
CA PHE A 235 7.59 19.97 -19.98
C PHE A 235 7.76 21.27 -20.78
N GLN A 236 7.66 22.43 -20.12
CA GLN A 236 7.81 23.73 -20.78
C GLN A 236 9.22 23.96 -21.32
N VAL A 237 10.25 23.55 -20.56
CA VAL A 237 11.65 23.63 -21.01
C VAL A 237 11.84 22.82 -22.30
N ILE A 238 11.28 21.61 -22.35
CA ILE A 238 11.48 20.69 -23.48
C ILE A 238 10.65 21.09 -24.69
N PHE A 239 9.44 21.60 -24.46
CA PHE A 239 8.66 22.22 -25.51
C PHE A 239 9.43 23.36 -26.17
N GLY A 240 10.00 24.28 -25.37
CA GLY A 240 10.84 25.38 -25.87
C GLY A 240 12.10 24.92 -26.61
N LEU A 241 12.80 23.92 -26.08
CA LEU A 241 13.99 23.34 -26.73
C LEU A 241 13.66 22.63 -28.04
N SER A 242 12.51 21.97 -28.12
CA SER A 242 12.04 21.29 -29.33
C SER A 242 11.74 22.28 -30.45
N LEU A 243 11.13 23.42 -30.12
CA LEU A 243 10.92 24.51 -31.06
C LEU A 243 12.22 25.18 -31.49
N GLN A 244 13.15 25.41 -30.56
CA GLN A 244 14.47 25.94 -30.89
C GLN A 244 15.21 25.02 -31.86
N PHE A 245 15.20 23.70 -31.61
CA PHE A 245 15.83 22.72 -32.48
C PHE A 245 15.23 22.72 -33.89
N ALA A 246 13.89 22.80 -33.99
CA ALA A 246 13.23 22.89 -35.29
C ALA A 246 13.53 24.20 -36.02
N ALA A 247 13.65 25.32 -35.30
CA ALA A 247 14.03 26.61 -35.88
C ALA A 247 15.47 26.57 -36.41
N GLU A 248 16.43 26.06 -35.63
CA GLU A 248 17.83 25.91 -36.06
C GLU A 248 18.00 24.93 -37.23
N ALA A 249 17.16 23.90 -37.32
CA ALA A 249 17.14 23.00 -38.47
C ALA A 249 16.56 23.66 -39.74
N ALA A 250 15.66 24.63 -39.59
CA ALA A 250 15.00 25.32 -40.71
C ALA A 250 15.78 26.56 -41.19
N SER A 251 16.51 27.26 -40.32
CA SER A 251 17.28 28.45 -40.66
C SER A 251 18.77 28.15 -40.81
N LEU A 252 19.40 28.57 -41.91
CA LEU A 252 20.86 28.43 -42.14
C LEU A 252 21.73 29.14 -41.09
N ASN A 253 21.16 30.05 -40.29
CA ASN A 253 21.85 30.76 -39.22
C ASN A 253 21.28 30.34 -37.85
N PRO A 254 22.12 30.03 -36.84
CA PRO A 254 21.62 29.72 -35.51
C PRO A 254 20.97 30.96 -34.88
N SER A 255 19.72 30.83 -34.45
CA SER A 255 19.04 31.86 -33.66
C SER A 255 19.70 31.96 -32.28
N HIS A 256 20.13 33.16 -31.87
CA HIS A 256 20.65 33.40 -30.51
C HIS A 256 19.55 33.49 -29.42
N GLU A 257 18.30 33.19 -29.78
CA GLU A 257 17.16 33.27 -28.86
C GLU A 257 17.10 32.03 -27.97
N SER A 258 16.77 32.22 -26.70
CA SER A 258 16.70 31.13 -25.73
C SER A 258 15.42 30.32 -25.90
N TRP A 259 15.43 29.06 -25.44
CA TRP A 259 14.25 28.19 -25.37
C TRP A 259 13.02 28.88 -24.73
N TRP A 260 13.23 29.80 -23.78
CA TRP A 260 12.17 30.56 -23.11
C TRP A 260 11.43 31.51 -24.06
N TYR A 261 12.16 32.10 -25.02
CA TYR A 261 11.56 32.95 -26.04
C TYR A 261 10.66 32.12 -26.96
N PHE A 262 11.14 30.98 -27.45
CA PHE A 262 10.34 30.08 -28.30
C PHE A 262 9.12 29.51 -27.56
N ALA A 263 9.25 29.19 -26.27
CA ALA A 263 8.15 28.68 -25.47
C ALA A 263 7.03 29.72 -25.22
N ASN A 264 7.36 31.01 -25.04
CA ASN A 264 6.39 32.02 -24.59
C ASN A 264 6.03 33.10 -25.61
N LYS A 265 6.96 33.49 -26.48
CA LYS A 265 6.83 34.60 -27.42
C LYS A 265 7.13 34.19 -28.86
N GLY A 266 7.23 32.89 -29.11
CA GLY A 266 7.54 32.35 -30.43
C GLY A 266 6.49 32.76 -31.46
N PRO A 267 6.90 33.20 -32.67
CA PRO A 267 5.97 33.68 -33.69
C PRO A 267 5.01 32.60 -34.19
N LEU A 268 5.40 31.33 -34.05
CA LEU A 268 4.62 30.16 -34.48
C LEU A 268 3.52 29.78 -33.49
N LEU A 269 3.61 30.21 -32.22
CA LEU A 269 2.71 29.78 -31.15
C LEU A 269 1.25 30.24 -31.36
N PHE A 270 1.06 31.40 -31.99
CA PHE A 270 -0.25 32.02 -32.20
C PHE A 270 -0.82 31.78 -33.61
N VAL A 271 -0.19 30.92 -34.42
CA VAL A 271 -0.62 30.66 -35.81
C VAL A 271 -1.65 29.52 -35.85
N HIS A 272 -2.79 29.77 -36.49
CA HIS A 272 -3.84 28.76 -36.74
C HIS A 272 -4.08 28.63 -38.26
N PRO A 273 -4.10 27.40 -38.84
CA PRO A 273 -3.97 26.09 -38.21
C PRO A 273 -2.56 25.79 -37.67
N ARG A 274 -2.47 24.95 -36.62
CA ARG A 274 -1.20 24.62 -35.97
C ARG A 274 -0.26 23.93 -36.97
N PRO A 275 0.98 24.44 -37.18
CA PRO A 275 1.95 23.82 -38.06
C PRO A 275 2.40 22.45 -37.52
N PRO A 276 2.82 21.52 -38.38
CA PRO A 276 3.25 20.17 -37.98
C PRO A 276 4.41 20.21 -36.96
N VAL A 277 5.28 21.22 -37.09
CA VAL A 277 6.41 21.49 -36.18
C VAL A 277 5.99 21.65 -34.72
N ILE A 278 4.87 22.35 -34.46
CA ILE A 278 4.36 22.52 -33.10
C ILE A 278 3.77 21.21 -32.58
N MET A 279 3.08 20.45 -33.44
CA MET A 279 2.49 19.17 -33.05
C MET A 279 3.56 18.16 -32.64
N ALA A 280 4.61 18.03 -33.45
CA ALA A 280 5.72 17.16 -33.11
C ALA A 280 6.54 17.67 -31.92
N ALA A 281 6.64 18.99 -31.72
CA ALA A 281 7.25 19.54 -30.51
C ALA A 281 6.45 19.20 -29.25
N LEU A 282 5.11 19.26 -29.33
CA LEU A 282 4.20 18.84 -28.29
C LEU A 282 4.31 17.34 -28.00
N ASP A 283 4.33 16.50 -29.04
CA ASP A 283 4.50 15.05 -28.89
C ASP A 283 5.82 14.67 -28.19
N ARG A 284 6.92 15.36 -28.51
CA ARG A 284 8.22 15.19 -27.83
C ARG A 284 8.17 15.66 -26.37
N ALA A 285 7.53 16.79 -26.10
CA ALA A 285 7.38 17.33 -24.74
C ALA A 285 6.49 16.42 -23.87
N GLU A 286 5.37 15.95 -24.39
CA GLU A 286 4.47 15.01 -23.73
C GLU A 286 5.13 13.64 -23.49
N ALA A 287 5.91 13.15 -24.45
CA ALA A 287 6.68 11.92 -24.28
C ALA A 287 7.68 12.04 -23.13
N PHE A 288 8.35 13.19 -22.99
CA PHE A 288 9.28 13.41 -21.90
C PHE A 288 8.57 13.63 -20.56
N LEU A 289 7.42 14.30 -20.56
CA LEU A 289 6.56 14.43 -19.40
C LEU A 289 6.12 13.05 -18.88
N LEU A 290 5.68 12.17 -19.79
CA LEU A 290 5.36 10.78 -19.48
C LEU A 290 6.58 10.05 -18.89
N LEU A 291 7.76 10.20 -19.49
CA LEU A 291 9.00 9.62 -18.98
C LEU A 291 9.31 10.11 -17.56
N ALA A 292 9.24 11.42 -17.31
CA ALA A 292 9.52 12.03 -16.02
C ALA A 292 8.51 11.60 -14.93
N MET A 293 7.22 11.50 -15.27
CA MET A 293 6.19 10.98 -14.38
C MET A 293 6.44 9.52 -14.02
N GLY A 294 6.70 8.66 -15.00
CA GLY A 294 6.98 7.24 -14.76
C GLY A 294 8.27 7.02 -13.96
N TRP A 295 9.31 7.81 -14.25
CA TRP A 295 10.55 7.83 -13.48
C TRP A 295 10.28 8.18 -12.02
N PHE A 296 9.53 9.25 -11.77
CA PHE A 296 9.16 9.64 -10.42
C PHE A 296 8.35 8.55 -9.67
N CYS A 297 7.39 7.89 -10.34
CA CYS A 297 6.66 6.77 -9.74
C CYS A 297 7.61 5.65 -9.30
N ILE A 298 8.57 5.26 -10.14
CA ILE A 298 9.54 4.19 -9.83
C ILE A 298 10.40 4.59 -8.63
N PHE A 299 10.92 5.81 -8.57
CA PHE A 299 11.73 6.27 -7.42
C PHE A 299 10.91 6.41 -6.14
N SER A 300 9.67 6.90 -6.24
CA SER A 300 8.77 6.94 -5.09
C SER A 300 8.47 5.53 -4.56
N SER A 301 8.42 4.50 -5.41
CA SER A 301 8.19 3.12 -4.97
C SER A 301 9.26 2.60 -4.00
N ILE A 302 10.53 3.03 -4.15
CA ILE A 302 11.64 2.70 -3.23
C ILE A 302 11.28 3.10 -1.80
N SER A 303 10.64 4.26 -1.67
CA SER A 303 10.26 4.82 -0.39
C SER A 303 9.15 4.03 0.30
N HIS A 304 8.29 3.35 -0.48
CA HIS A 304 7.12 2.61 0.01
C HIS A 304 7.38 1.11 0.17
N CYS A 305 8.59 0.62 -0.14
CA CYS A 305 9.00 -0.76 0.16
C CYS A 305 8.84 -1.10 1.65
N TYR A 306 9.06 -0.11 2.52
CA TYR A 306 8.92 -0.25 3.96
C TYR A 306 8.09 0.91 4.53
N ARG A 307 7.08 0.59 5.33
CA ARG A 307 6.12 1.58 5.87
C ARG A 307 6.77 2.70 6.67
N SER A 308 7.66 2.34 7.58
CA SER A 308 8.19 3.28 8.59
C SER A 308 9.66 3.07 8.91
N TYR A 309 10.32 2.09 8.30
CA TYR A 309 11.76 1.93 8.43
C TYR A 309 12.49 2.80 7.42
N SER A 310 13.63 3.28 7.86
CA SER A 310 14.57 4.03 7.03
C SER A 310 15.14 3.13 5.93
N ILE A 311 15.32 3.69 4.74
CA ILE A 311 16.04 3.03 3.63
C ILE A 311 17.48 2.66 4.04
N PHE A 312 18.06 3.39 5.01
CA PHE A 312 19.40 3.12 5.54
C PHE A 312 19.43 1.97 6.55
N SER A 313 18.29 1.67 7.19
CA SER A 313 18.19 0.56 8.15
C SER A 313 17.89 -0.77 7.47
N GLU A 314 17.01 -0.77 6.47
CA GLU A 314 16.70 -1.94 5.67
C GLU A 314 16.82 -1.59 4.19
N SER A 315 17.66 -2.34 3.47
CA SER A 315 17.88 -2.08 2.05
C SER A 315 16.64 -2.48 1.22
N PRO A 316 16.16 -1.61 0.31
CA PRO A 316 15.01 -1.91 -0.54
C PRO A 316 15.30 -3.06 -1.52
N PHE A 317 16.58 -3.29 -1.82
CA PHE A 317 17.06 -4.38 -2.69
C PHE A 317 16.86 -5.78 -2.12
N ARG A 318 16.44 -5.92 -0.86
CA ARG A 318 16.07 -7.21 -0.28
C ARG A 318 14.82 -7.80 -0.95
N ASN A 319 13.94 -6.96 -1.52
CA ASN A 319 12.78 -7.40 -2.26
C ASN A 319 13.14 -7.63 -3.74
N HIS A 320 13.53 -8.87 -4.07
CA HIS A 320 13.90 -9.24 -5.44
C HIS A 320 12.77 -9.07 -6.47
N PRO A 321 11.52 -9.49 -6.19
CA PRO A 321 10.42 -9.24 -7.13
C PRO A 321 10.19 -7.76 -7.43
N TRP A 322 10.27 -6.88 -6.42
CA TRP A 322 10.16 -5.43 -6.64
C TRP A 322 11.32 -4.85 -7.46
N MET A 323 12.54 -5.34 -7.25
CA MET A 323 13.69 -4.92 -8.06
C MET A 323 13.49 -5.32 -9.53
N LEU A 324 13.02 -6.55 -9.79
CA LEU A 324 12.73 -7.02 -11.14
C LEU A 324 11.62 -6.19 -11.80
N THR A 325 10.52 -5.90 -11.08
CA THR A 325 9.45 -5.06 -11.63
C THR A 325 9.92 -3.64 -11.91
N CYS A 326 10.80 -3.06 -11.09
CA CYS A 326 11.39 -1.75 -11.37
C CYS A 326 12.19 -1.75 -12.67
N VAL A 327 13.07 -2.73 -12.88
CA VAL A 327 13.86 -2.85 -14.12
C VAL A 327 12.95 -2.99 -15.34
N VAL A 328 11.94 -3.85 -15.27
CA VAL A 328 10.96 -4.03 -16.35
C VAL A 328 10.17 -2.74 -16.60
N CYS A 329 9.73 -2.05 -15.55
CA CYS A 329 9.01 -0.78 -15.68
C CYS A 329 9.87 0.32 -16.31
N VAL A 330 11.17 0.42 -15.97
CA VAL A 330 12.07 1.39 -16.60
C VAL A 330 12.19 1.13 -18.11
N VAL A 331 12.43 -0.12 -18.50
CA VAL A 331 12.55 -0.49 -19.92
C VAL A 331 11.27 -0.20 -20.69
N LEU A 332 10.12 -0.61 -20.14
CA LEU A 332 8.82 -0.35 -20.75
C LEU A 332 8.51 1.16 -20.82
N GLN A 333 8.84 1.92 -19.77
CA GLN A 333 8.60 3.36 -19.73
C GLN A 333 9.40 4.10 -20.79
N ILE A 334 10.67 3.72 -20.99
CA ILE A 334 11.51 4.29 -22.07
C ILE A 334 10.89 3.94 -23.42
N GLY A 335 10.52 2.67 -23.65
CA GLY A 335 9.93 2.23 -24.91
C GLY A 335 8.63 2.96 -25.26
N VAL A 336 7.70 3.09 -24.31
CA VAL A 336 6.43 3.79 -24.50
C VAL A 336 6.64 5.29 -24.70
N SER A 337 7.61 5.90 -24.02
CA SER A 337 7.93 7.32 -24.21
C SER A 337 8.50 7.57 -25.61
N VAL A 338 9.39 6.70 -26.11
CA VAL A 338 9.92 6.78 -27.49
C VAL A 338 8.81 6.58 -28.51
N TRP A 339 7.90 5.63 -28.28
CA TRP A 339 6.74 5.43 -29.15
C TRP A 339 5.84 6.68 -29.18
N ARG A 340 5.58 7.29 -28.03
CA ARG A 340 4.74 8.49 -27.91
C ARG A 340 5.36 9.70 -28.61
N ALA A 341 6.68 9.80 -28.67
CA ALA A 341 7.39 10.87 -29.36
C ALA A 341 7.35 10.79 -30.90
N GLY A 342 6.62 9.82 -31.47
CA GLY A 342 6.53 9.60 -32.92
C GLY A 342 7.49 8.54 -33.45
N GLY A 343 8.18 7.79 -32.58
CA GLY A 343 9.18 6.80 -32.96
C GLY A 343 10.58 7.41 -33.16
N LEU A 344 11.40 6.80 -34.01
CA LEU A 344 12.79 7.24 -34.25
C LEU A 344 12.87 8.54 -35.07
N VAL A 345 11.85 8.83 -35.87
CA VAL A 345 11.74 10.04 -36.69
C VAL A 345 10.40 10.69 -36.39
N GLY A 346 10.42 11.92 -35.89
CA GLY A 346 9.19 12.65 -35.57
C GLY A 346 8.42 13.10 -36.81
N GLY A 347 7.19 13.58 -36.63
CA GLY A 347 6.33 14.08 -37.71
C GLY A 347 6.94 15.18 -38.59
N ASP A 348 7.98 15.86 -38.10
CA ASP A 348 8.72 16.91 -38.82
C ASP A 348 9.84 16.37 -39.72
N GLY A 349 10.06 15.05 -39.75
CA GLY A 349 11.21 14.43 -40.43
C GLY A 349 12.53 14.53 -39.65
N LEU A 350 12.52 15.15 -38.46
CA LEU A 350 13.68 15.26 -37.57
C LEU A 350 13.83 14.00 -36.71
N ALA A 351 15.06 13.47 -36.65
CA ALA A 351 15.39 12.28 -35.88
C ALA A 351 15.41 12.58 -34.37
N LEU A 352 14.86 11.66 -33.58
CA LEU A 352 14.73 11.83 -32.12
C LEU A 352 16.08 11.76 -31.41
N ASP A 353 17.04 11.01 -31.95
CA ASP A 353 18.40 10.90 -31.41
C ASP A 353 19.14 12.24 -31.49
N ALA A 354 18.97 12.98 -32.58
CA ALA A 354 19.54 14.31 -32.76
C ALA A 354 18.95 15.30 -31.74
N PHE A 355 17.64 15.24 -31.51
CA PHE A 355 17.00 16.05 -30.48
C PHE A 355 17.48 15.71 -29.07
N VAL A 356 17.57 14.42 -28.72
CA VAL A 356 18.06 13.96 -27.40
C VAL A 356 19.48 14.45 -27.12
N ARG A 357 20.34 14.52 -28.15
CA ARG A 357 21.70 15.08 -28.06
C ARG A 357 21.72 16.61 -27.95
N PHE A 358 20.73 17.28 -28.53
CA PHE A 358 20.57 18.73 -28.44
C PHE A 358 20.14 19.18 -27.03
N ILE A 359 19.45 18.33 -26.27
CA ILE A 359 19.02 18.65 -24.91
C ILE A 359 20.23 19.00 -24.03
N PRO A 360 20.26 20.20 -23.42
CA PRO A 360 21.35 20.59 -22.54
C PRO A 360 21.52 19.65 -21.35
N GLY A 361 22.78 19.41 -20.95
CA GLY A 361 23.12 18.50 -19.85
C GLY A 361 22.48 18.88 -18.50
N TYR A 362 22.13 20.14 -18.28
CA TYR A 362 21.44 20.58 -17.06
C TYR A 362 20.03 19.99 -16.91
N VAL A 363 19.33 19.69 -18.01
CA VAL A 363 17.98 19.08 -17.97
C VAL A 363 18.08 17.63 -17.50
N TRP A 364 19.05 16.89 -18.04
CA TRP A 364 19.36 15.52 -17.62
C TRP A 364 19.83 15.45 -16.17
N LEU A 365 20.68 16.41 -15.76
CA LEU A 365 21.10 16.53 -14.37
C LEU A 365 19.92 16.83 -13.45
N ALA A 366 19.03 17.74 -13.83
CA ALA A 366 17.82 18.04 -13.06
C ALA A 366 16.92 16.80 -12.90
N LEU A 367 16.68 16.04 -13.98
CA LEU A 367 15.94 14.78 -13.93
C LEU A 367 16.60 13.70 -13.04
N GLY A 368 17.94 13.67 -12.99
CA GLY A 368 18.67 12.71 -12.16
C GLY A 368 18.70 13.11 -10.69
N VAL A 369 18.86 14.41 -10.40
CA VAL A 369 18.99 14.95 -9.04
C VAL A 369 17.64 15.04 -8.33
N TRP A 370 16.56 15.39 -9.05
CA TRP A 370 15.25 15.59 -8.43
C TRP A 370 14.70 14.36 -7.70
N PRO A 371 14.72 13.13 -8.27
CA PRO A 371 14.31 11.93 -7.56
C PRO A 371 15.14 11.64 -6.31
N ILE A 372 16.43 11.99 -6.30
CA ILE A 372 17.28 11.86 -5.11
C ILE A 372 16.79 12.80 -4.01
N LEU A 373 16.48 14.06 -4.35
CA LEU A 373 15.89 15.02 -3.41
C LEU A 373 14.55 14.52 -2.87
N VAL A 374 13.70 13.94 -3.72
CA VAL A 374 12.41 13.35 -3.32
C VAL A 374 12.63 12.23 -2.31
N VAL A 375 13.54 11.30 -2.59
CA VAL A 375 13.86 10.19 -1.66
C VAL A 375 14.39 10.72 -0.33
N LEU A 376 15.15 11.82 -0.32
CA LEU A 376 15.61 12.46 0.91
C LEU A 376 14.46 13.08 1.72
N VAL A 377 13.56 13.83 1.06
CA VAL A 377 12.37 14.41 1.70
C VAL A 377 11.46 13.32 2.25
N ASP A 378 11.28 12.26 1.48
CA ASP A 378 10.54 11.07 1.86
C ASP A 378 11.11 10.37 3.09
N GLU A 379 12.43 10.27 3.18
CA GLU A 379 13.13 9.67 4.30
C GLU A 379 12.96 10.51 5.57
N LEU A 380 13.01 11.85 5.47
CA LEU A 380 12.71 12.75 6.58
C LEU A 380 11.25 12.62 7.06
N ALA A 381 10.30 12.54 6.12
CA ALA A 381 8.90 12.33 6.44
C ALA A 381 8.67 10.98 7.14
N LYS A 382 9.31 9.91 6.66
CA LYS A 382 9.28 8.59 7.30
C LYS A 382 9.89 8.58 8.69
N GLN A 383 11.01 9.26 8.91
CA GLN A 383 11.61 9.37 10.24
C GLN A 383 10.74 10.15 11.23
N HIS A 384 9.99 11.15 10.75
CA HIS A 384 9.00 11.84 11.58
C HIS A 384 7.85 10.90 11.95
N ASP A 385 7.28 10.20 10.96
CA ASP A 385 6.17 9.27 11.18
C ASP A 385 6.55 8.10 12.09
N HIS A 386 7.74 7.52 11.88
CA HIS A 386 8.28 6.44 12.70
C HIS A 386 8.39 6.83 14.18
N ARG A 387 8.83 8.08 14.47
CA ARG A 387 8.91 8.59 15.85
C ARG A 387 7.53 8.70 16.50
N LEU A 388 6.53 9.16 15.76
CA LEU A 388 5.14 9.23 16.25
C LEU A 388 4.58 7.83 16.52
N LEU A 389 4.84 6.90 15.60
CA LEU A 389 4.36 5.53 15.67
C LEU A 389 5.00 4.76 16.84
N ILE A 390 6.30 4.95 17.12
CA ILE A 390 6.94 4.38 18.32
C ILE A 390 6.32 4.94 19.59
N ARG A 391 6.08 6.26 19.66
CA ARG A 391 5.44 6.88 20.83
C ARG A 391 4.06 6.29 21.07
N TYR A 392 3.29 6.10 20.01
CA TYR A 392 1.98 5.47 20.06
C TYR A 392 2.05 4.03 20.60
N TYR A 393 2.95 3.18 20.08
CA TYR A 393 3.10 1.82 20.61
C TYR A 393 3.57 1.78 22.06
N LYS A 394 4.48 2.67 22.46
CA LYS A 394 4.89 2.79 23.87
C LYS A 394 3.69 3.18 24.75
N PHE A 395 2.84 4.08 24.27
CA PHE A 395 1.63 4.50 24.97
C PHE A 395 0.63 3.34 25.15
N LEU A 396 0.35 2.57 24.09
CA LEU A 396 -0.52 1.38 24.21
C LEU A 396 0.04 0.37 25.20
N ARG A 397 1.34 0.10 25.13
CA ARG A 397 1.98 -0.83 26.07
C ARG A 397 1.88 -0.34 27.51
N MET A 398 2.10 0.96 27.75
CA MET A 398 1.93 1.54 29.09
C MET A 398 0.49 1.42 29.59
N GLN A 399 -0.52 1.66 28.74
CA GLN A 399 -1.92 1.48 29.11
C GLN A 399 -2.23 0.03 29.50
N PHE A 400 -1.67 -0.94 28.78
CA PHE A 400 -1.83 -2.36 29.09
C PHE A 400 -1.17 -2.71 30.43
N ASP A 401 0.11 -2.37 30.60
CA ASP A 401 0.90 -2.75 31.79
C ASP A 401 0.41 -2.06 33.08
N THR A 402 0.09 -0.76 33.01
CA THR A 402 -0.30 0.03 34.22
C THR A 402 -1.69 -0.32 34.74
N ARG A 403 -2.66 -0.57 33.84
CA ARG A 403 -4.03 -0.89 34.27
C ARG A 403 -4.16 -2.31 34.81
N LEU A 404 -3.33 -3.24 34.34
CA LEU A 404 -3.26 -4.59 34.90
C LEU A 404 -2.60 -4.60 36.30
N GLY A 405 -1.50 -3.84 36.46
CA GLY A 405 -0.73 -3.83 37.71
C GLY A 405 -1.40 -3.10 38.87
N MET A 406 -2.28 -2.14 38.59
CA MET A 406 -2.95 -1.33 39.63
C MET A 406 -4.16 -2.04 40.26
N TRP A 407 -4.73 -3.04 39.58
CA TRP A 407 -5.97 -3.73 39.98
C TRP A 407 -5.85 -5.25 40.12
N SER A 408 -4.66 -5.82 39.89
CA SER A 408 -4.38 -7.20 40.30
C SER A 408 -4.47 -7.30 41.82
N PRO A 409 -5.32 -8.16 42.41
CA PRO A 409 -5.16 -8.52 43.82
C PRO A 409 -3.74 -9.10 43.98
N LYS A 410 -3.02 -8.64 45.00
CA LYS A 410 -1.73 -9.21 45.39
C LYS A 410 -1.93 -10.55 46.08
#